data_AF-A0A9W8E0M7-F1
#
_entry.id   AF-A0A9W8E0M7-F1
#
_cell.length_a   1.000
_cell.length_b   1.000
_cell.length_c   1.000
_cell.angle_alpha   90.00
_cell.angle_beta   90.00
_cell.angle_gamma   90.00
#
_symmetry.space_group_name_H-M   'P 1'
#
loop_
_entity.id
_entity.type
_entity.pdbx_description
1 polymer ?
#
loop_
_entity_poly.entity_id
_entity_poly.type
_entity_poly.pdbx_seq_one_letter_code
_entity_poly.pdbx_strand_id
1 'polypeptide(L)'
;MASAFNVQSVVQAWKDVGLDILQGQLDRQSLDIVDSQKRTLQSRKRLAEQTKEFRKLPDDRKMADFRGLLKAYQHEIDQLTSHLKASEQAYLEVYRKVGQVADPVPYFEQLLAENERLGQIELLESENKLLRKELSDTVRDLSKYKSQESQMTKAKARVEQLEHQMDQMVKERVQEKERQIQQETDEVIQHLRDREMSLQKQLTHANQMLAQVQDSQNAIQAQALAHQENKDQDVIARLAEVDILQSELDRANHRIARLQSTQETLQRNLAEQETHEASPSGEQAAETIELQQNVVHLNQETLRLREALATREQAVAKIPQLENQLQVKDDEIHRLQERLGTYRDYSELKRELQVLKAVEFSLGSWETGTSGTEDLSVDDSLERLLLETNKRLQSDLTTCKNQLSQSRKQYDETMTKLRTANRHLEEKETLVRMLEEDLTQVQAASWDQGSTPGGAGETSIHSPGEFTTKKSAGGPLASTSPLARAASPALGRTPSGISLVAAGQDSNSHHSLTQILTGQRNRLKQRVNELESEIEQYKHELGDLKTQLSTLRQDNVKLYEKIRYMEAYQHDPGQF
;
A
#
# COMPACT_ATOMS: atom_id res chain seq x y z
N MET A 1 -28.29 -40.82 -30.77
CA MET A 1 -29.75 -40.92 -30.62
C MET A 1 -30.05 -42.28 -30.03
N ALA A 2 -29.97 -42.39 -28.70
CA ALA A 2 -30.34 -43.61 -28.01
C ALA A 2 -31.85 -43.77 -28.13
N SER A 3 -32.28 -44.93 -28.62
CA SER A 3 -33.68 -45.34 -28.72
C SER A 3 -34.37 -45.08 -27.40
N ALA A 4 -35.22 -44.05 -27.36
CA ALA A 4 -36.21 -43.85 -26.32
C ALA A 4 -37.19 -45.03 -26.42
N PHE A 5 -36.80 -46.17 -25.87
CA PHE A 5 -37.71 -47.26 -25.60
C PHE A 5 -38.83 -46.68 -24.74
N ASN A 6 -40.03 -46.67 -25.30
CA ASN A 6 -41.14 -45.90 -24.78
C ASN A 6 -41.54 -46.50 -23.42
N VAL A 7 -41.09 -45.90 -22.32
CA VAL A 7 -41.41 -46.32 -20.94
C VAL A 7 -42.92 -46.48 -20.79
N GLN A 8 -43.70 -45.64 -21.47
CA GLN A 8 -45.15 -45.74 -21.53
C GLN A 8 -45.65 -47.06 -22.14
N SER A 9 -44.97 -47.57 -23.17
CA SER A 9 -45.32 -48.85 -23.80
C SER A 9 -45.06 -50.04 -22.88
N VAL A 10 -43.99 -49.99 -22.09
CA VAL A 10 -43.65 -51.09 -21.14
C VAL A 10 -44.56 -51.04 -19.93
N VAL A 11 -44.81 -49.85 -19.39
CA VAL A 11 -45.80 -49.65 -18.33
C VAL A 11 -47.19 -50.10 -18.79
N GLN A 12 -47.58 -49.81 -20.04
CA GLN A 12 -48.84 -50.29 -20.59
C GLN A 12 -48.85 -51.82 -20.74
N ALA A 13 -47.77 -52.43 -21.24
CA ALA A 13 -47.67 -53.89 -21.35
C ALA A 13 -47.79 -54.58 -19.98
N TRP A 14 -47.13 -54.08 -18.93
CA TRP A 14 -47.23 -54.62 -17.57
C TRP A 14 -48.60 -54.35 -16.92
N LYS A 15 -49.28 -53.26 -17.28
CA LYS A 15 -50.68 -53.01 -16.87
C LYS A 15 -51.64 -53.98 -17.56
N ASP A 16 -51.42 -54.28 -18.84
CA ASP A 16 -52.26 -55.19 -19.63
C ASP A 16 -52.13 -56.64 -19.15
N VAL A 17 -50.98 -57.02 -18.57
CA VAL A 17 -50.80 -58.32 -17.88
C VAL A 17 -51.66 -58.41 -16.63
N GLY A 18 -51.84 -57.28 -15.92
CA GLY A 18 -52.69 -57.19 -14.73
C GLY A 18 -52.33 -58.24 -13.68
N LEU A 19 -51.09 -58.19 -13.16
CA LEU A 19 -50.54 -59.20 -12.24
C LEU A 19 -51.48 -59.53 -11.07
N ASP A 20 -52.16 -58.54 -10.50
CA ASP A 20 -53.10 -58.75 -9.39
C ASP A 20 -54.30 -59.62 -9.79
N ILE A 21 -54.81 -59.42 -11.02
CA ILE A 21 -55.93 -60.19 -11.57
C ILE A 21 -55.46 -61.59 -11.95
N LEU A 22 -54.27 -61.69 -12.54
CA LEU A 22 -53.65 -62.97 -12.92
C LEU A 22 -53.36 -63.84 -11.68
N GLN A 23 -52.84 -63.23 -10.60
CA GLN A 23 -52.60 -63.90 -9.33
C GLN A 23 -53.91 -64.44 -8.76
N GLY A 24 -54.97 -63.62 -8.71
CA GLY A 24 -56.28 -64.08 -8.26
C GLY A 24 -56.91 -65.20 -9.11
N GLN A 25 -56.66 -65.22 -10.43
CA GLN A 25 -57.08 -66.32 -11.31
C GLN A 25 -56.28 -67.59 -11.05
N LEU A 26 -54.96 -67.47 -10.89
CA LEU A 26 -54.06 -68.59 -10.63
C LEU A 26 -54.33 -69.21 -9.25
N ASP A 27 -54.65 -68.41 -8.24
CA ASP A 27 -55.03 -68.89 -6.90
C ASP A 27 -56.30 -69.74 -6.96
N ARG A 28 -57.32 -69.32 -7.73
CA ARG A 28 -58.55 -70.10 -7.94
C ARG A 28 -58.29 -71.40 -8.70
N GLN A 29 -57.52 -71.32 -9.79
CA GLN A 29 -57.14 -72.51 -10.57
C GLN A 29 -56.31 -73.49 -9.73
N SER A 30 -55.45 -73.00 -8.84
CA SER A 30 -54.67 -73.83 -7.92
C SER A 30 -55.57 -74.58 -6.94
N LEU A 31 -56.61 -73.92 -6.40
CA LEU A 31 -57.61 -74.59 -5.56
C LEU A 31 -58.39 -75.66 -6.34
N ASP A 32 -58.81 -75.36 -7.57
CA ASP A 32 -59.52 -76.31 -8.43
C ASP A 32 -58.67 -77.55 -8.77
N ILE A 33 -57.37 -77.36 -9.01
CA ILE A 33 -56.42 -78.47 -9.23
C ILE A 33 -56.32 -79.34 -7.97
N VAL A 34 -56.20 -78.75 -6.79
CA VAL A 34 -56.13 -79.49 -5.51
C VAL A 34 -57.42 -80.27 -5.26
N ASP A 35 -58.58 -79.65 -5.50
CA ASP A 35 -59.88 -80.31 -5.36
C ASP A 35 -60.07 -81.44 -6.38
N SER A 36 -59.63 -81.24 -7.61
CA SER A 36 -59.63 -82.28 -8.65
C SER A 36 -58.73 -83.46 -8.26
N GLN A 37 -57.51 -83.20 -7.79
CA GLN A 37 -56.61 -84.25 -7.29
C GLN A 37 -57.26 -85.06 -6.16
N LYS A 38 -57.98 -84.40 -5.24
CA LYS A 38 -58.71 -85.06 -4.15
C LYS A 38 -59.86 -85.93 -4.68
N ARG A 39 -60.60 -85.47 -5.70
CA ARG A 39 -61.69 -86.22 -6.35
C ARG A 39 -61.16 -87.44 -7.10
N THR A 40 -60.09 -87.30 -7.88
CA THR A 40 -59.39 -88.40 -8.55
C THR A 40 -58.91 -89.47 -7.56
N LEU A 41 -58.33 -89.06 -6.42
CA LEU A 41 -57.92 -90.01 -5.38
C LEU A 41 -59.10 -90.79 -4.78
N GLN A 42 -60.24 -90.13 -4.59
CA GLN A 42 -61.46 -90.78 -4.09
C GLN A 42 -62.10 -91.69 -5.14
N SER A 43 -62.16 -91.27 -6.40
CA SER A 43 -62.69 -92.05 -7.50
C SER A 43 -61.83 -93.29 -7.78
N ARG A 44 -60.50 -93.15 -7.77
CA ARG A 44 -59.56 -94.30 -7.84
C ARG A 44 -59.78 -95.31 -6.72
N LYS A 45 -60.05 -94.86 -5.48
CA LYS A 45 -60.38 -95.76 -4.36
C LYS A 45 -61.70 -96.50 -4.61
N ARG A 46 -62.75 -95.79 -5.05
CA ARG A 46 -64.06 -96.37 -5.39
C ARG A 46 -63.95 -97.38 -6.54
N LEU A 47 -63.18 -97.09 -7.59
CA LEU A 47 -62.92 -98.04 -8.68
C LEU A 47 -62.20 -99.29 -8.19
N ALA A 48 -61.21 -99.14 -7.30
CA ALA A 48 -60.52 -100.30 -6.72
C ALA A 48 -61.47 -101.18 -5.89
N GLU A 49 -62.40 -100.58 -5.15
CA GLU A 49 -63.46 -101.27 -4.40
C GLU A 49 -64.45 -101.98 -5.35
N GLN A 50 -64.96 -101.29 -6.37
CA GLN A 50 -65.85 -101.84 -7.39
C GLN A 50 -65.20 -103.00 -8.17
N THR A 51 -63.91 -102.90 -8.50
CA THR A 51 -63.15 -103.99 -9.15
C THR A 51 -62.99 -105.19 -8.20
N LYS A 52 -62.81 -104.94 -6.90
CA LYS A 52 -62.73 -106.00 -5.88
C LYS A 52 -64.08 -106.69 -5.67
N GLU A 53 -65.18 -105.95 -5.71
CA GLU A 53 -66.55 -106.49 -5.62
C GLU A 53 -66.93 -107.26 -6.88
N PHE A 54 -66.62 -106.73 -8.07
CA PHE A 54 -66.77 -107.41 -9.35
C PHE A 54 -66.12 -108.80 -9.37
N ARG A 55 -64.90 -108.90 -8.82
CA ARG A 55 -64.17 -110.19 -8.72
C ARG A 55 -64.89 -111.23 -7.85
N LYS A 56 -65.76 -110.82 -6.92
CA LYS A 56 -66.48 -111.72 -5.99
C LYS A 56 -67.85 -112.20 -6.52
N LEU A 57 -68.35 -111.65 -7.62
CA LEU A 57 -69.67 -111.99 -8.17
C LEU A 57 -69.69 -113.37 -8.89
N PRO A 58 -70.84 -114.06 -8.97
CA PRO A 58 -71.01 -115.29 -9.78
C PRO A 58 -71.00 -115.01 -11.29
N ASP A 59 -70.57 -115.99 -12.10
CA ASP A 59 -70.31 -115.82 -13.55
C ASP A 59 -71.52 -115.32 -14.35
N ASP A 60 -72.75 -115.72 -13.99
CA ASP A 60 -73.98 -115.30 -14.67
C ASP A 60 -74.29 -113.80 -14.52
N ARG A 61 -73.79 -113.15 -13.46
CA ARG A 61 -73.99 -111.71 -13.19
C ARG A 61 -72.81 -110.84 -13.61
N LYS A 62 -71.63 -111.44 -13.82
CA LYS A 62 -70.41 -110.71 -14.24
C LYS A 62 -70.60 -109.97 -15.55
N MET A 63 -71.31 -110.53 -16.53
CA MET A 63 -71.51 -109.84 -17.81
C MET A 63 -72.36 -108.56 -17.69
N ALA A 64 -73.29 -108.51 -16.73
CA ALA A 64 -74.10 -107.32 -16.48
C ALA A 64 -73.29 -106.22 -15.77
N ASP A 65 -72.52 -106.56 -14.74
CA ASP A 65 -71.75 -105.61 -13.93
C ASP A 65 -70.44 -105.16 -14.62
N PHE A 66 -69.87 -105.96 -15.51
CA PHE A 66 -68.68 -105.62 -16.29
C PHE A 66 -68.89 -104.36 -17.13
N ARG A 67 -70.09 -104.21 -17.71
CA ARG A 67 -70.46 -103.01 -18.47
C ARG A 67 -70.49 -101.77 -17.59
N GLY A 68 -70.93 -101.90 -16.33
CA GLY A 68 -70.90 -100.81 -15.35
C GLY A 68 -69.48 -100.43 -14.94
N LEU A 69 -68.64 -101.43 -14.67
CA LEU A 69 -67.24 -101.23 -14.29
C LEU A 69 -66.41 -100.59 -15.42
N LEU A 70 -66.57 -101.07 -16.65
CA LEU A 70 -65.88 -100.51 -17.82
C LEU A 70 -66.27 -99.04 -18.05
N LYS A 71 -67.56 -98.71 -17.88
CA LYS A 71 -68.04 -97.31 -17.94
C LYS A 71 -67.45 -96.46 -16.81
N ALA A 72 -67.28 -97.02 -15.61
CA ALA A 72 -66.66 -96.30 -14.49
C ALA A 72 -65.16 -96.02 -14.75
N TYR A 73 -64.41 -96.98 -15.29
CA TYR A 73 -63.02 -96.76 -15.72
C TYR A 73 -62.91 -95.76 -16.87
N GLN A 74 -63.80 -95.86 -17.86
CA GLN A 74 -63.86 -94.89 -18.96
C GLN A 74 -64.12 -93.47 -18.43
N HIS A 75 -65.09 -93.32 -17.52
CA HIS A 75 -65.40 -92.04 -16.90
C HIS A 75 -64.21 -91.44 -16.14
N GLU A 76 -63.44 -92.24 -15.41
CA GLU A 76 -62.24 -91.77 -14.70
C GLU A 76 -61.13 -91.34 -15.65
N ILE A 77 -60.89 -92.10 -16.73
CA ILE A 77 -59.91 -91.74 -17.76
C ILE A 77 -60.32 -90.44 -18.46
N ASP A 78 -61.61 -90.27 -18.75
CA ASP A 78 -62.15 -89.05 -19.35
C ASP A 78 -62.00 -87.85 -18.39
N GLN A 79 -62.28 -88.03 -17.09
CA GLN A 79 -62.08 -86.99 -16.07
C GLN A 79 -60.61 -86.60 -15.91
N LEU A 80 -59.70 -87.58 -15.85
CA LEU A 80 -58.25 -87.37 -15.77
C LEU A 80 -57.73 -86.59 -16.99
N THR A 81 -58.17 -86.99 -18.18
CA THR A 81 -57.79 -86.33 -19.44
C THR A 81 -58.33 -84.91 -19.48
N SER A 82 -59.56 -84.70 -19.01
CA SER A 82 -60.17 -83.36 -18.91
C SER A 82 -59.40 -82.46 -17.94
N HIS A 83 -59.00 -82.99 -16.78
CA HIS A 83 -58.23 -82.24 -15.79
C HIS A 83 -56.82 -81.89 -16.30
N LEU A 84 -56.13 -82.84 -16.94
CA LEU A 84 -54.82 -82.59 -17.53
C LEU A 84 -54.89 -81.46 -18.56
N LYS A 85 -55.86 -81.52 -19.48
CA LYS A 85 -56.10 -80.46 -20.46
C LYS A 85 -56.39 -79.11 -19.81
N ALA A 86 -57.18 -79.07 -18.75
CA ALA A 86 -57.47 -77.84 -18.02
C ALA A 86 -56.21 -77.24 -17.35
N SER A 87 -55.36 -78.08 -16.76
CA SER A 87 -54.09 -77.65 -16.16
C SER A 87 -53.06 -77.18 -17.19
N GLU A 88 -52.98 -77.85 -18.34
CA GLU A 88 -52.13 -77.44 -19.46
C GLU A 88 -52.61 -76.12 -20.06
N GLN A 89 -53.92 -75.95 -20.21
CA GLN A 89 -54.51 -74.71 -20.70
C GLN A 89 -54.27 -73.54 -19.74
N ALA A 90 -54.39 -73.76 -18.43
CA ALA A 90 -54.09 -72.76 -17.41
C ALA A 90 -52.60 -72.34 -17.44
N TYR A 91 -51.69 -73.31 -17.53
CA TYR A 91 -50.25 -73.03 -17.66
C TYR A 91 -49.93 -72.23 -18.93
N LEU A 92 -50.48 -72.63 -20.08
CA LEU A 92 -50.27 -71.93 -21.34
C LEU A 92 -50.87 -70.52 -21.33
N GLU A 93 -51.98 -70.28 -20.63
CA GLU A 93 -52.54 -68.95 -20.48
C GLU A 93 -51.60 -68.01 -19.70
N VAL A 94 -51.01 -68.49 -18.60
CA VAL A 94 -50.02 -67.74 -17.82
C VAL A 94 -48.76 -67.50 -18.65
N TYR A 95 -48.24 -68.53 -19.32
CA TYR A 95 -47.05 -68.41 -20.17
C TYR A 95 -47.29 -67.43 -21.33
N ARG A 96 -48.47 -67.42 -21.94
CA ARG A 96 -48.81 -66.46 -23.00
C ARG A 96 -48.83 -65.02 -22.48
N LYS A 97 -49.37 -64.78 -21.28
CA LYS A 97 -49.44 -63.44 -20.69
C LYS A 97 -48.07 -62.95 -20.24
N VAL A 98 -47.24 -63.79 -19.60
CA VAL A 98 -45.94 -63.39 -19.07
C VAL A 98 -44.84 -63.42 -20.12
N GLY A 99 -44.86 -64.41 -21.03
CA GLY A 99 -43.82 -64.59 -22.05
C GLY A 99 -43.86 -63.56 -23.19
N GLN A 100 -44.95 -62.80 -23.32
CA GLN A 100 -45.07 -61.70 -24.29
C GLN A 100 -44.51 -60.38 -23.77
N VAL A 101 -44.12 -60.32 -22.50
CA VAL A 101 -43.76 -59.08 -21.82
C VAL A 101 -42.24 -58.96 -21.77
N ALA A 102 -41.73 -57.80 -22.17
CA ALA A 102 -40.30 -57.51 -22.09
C ALA A 102 -39.83 -57.39 -20.62
N ASP A 103 -38.60 -57.80 -20.37
CA ASP A 103 -37.95 -57.70 -19.05
C ASP A 103 -37.90 -56.23 -18.58
N PRO A 104 -38.39 -55.91 -17.36
CA PRO A 104 -38.42 -54.54 -16.84
C PRO A 104 -37.07 -54.07 -16.28
N VAL A 105 -36.13 -54.97 -15.98
CA VAL A 105 -34.81 -54.62 -15.39
C VAL A 105 -34.02 -53.59 -16.22
N PRO A 106 -33.81 -53.75 -17.54
CA PRO A 106 -33.05 -52.77 -18.33
C PRO A 106 -33.69 -51.37 -18.34
N TYR A 107 -35.01 -51.28 -18.14
CA TYR A 107 -35.71 -49.99 -18.06
C TYR A 107 -35.46 -49.29 -16.73
N PHE A 108 -35.47 -50.03 -15.62
CA PHE A 108 -35.14 -49.47 -14.32
C PHE A 108 -33.68 -49.00 -14.27
N GLU A 109 -32.76 -49.74 -14.89
CA GLU A 109 -31.36 -49.31 -15.02
C GLU A 109 -31.24 -48.01 -15.84
N GLN A 110 -31.98 -47.88 -16.95
CA GLN A 110 -32.01 -46.65 -17.72
C GLN A 110 -32.64 -45.49 -16.94
N LEU A 111 -33.75 -45.72 -16.22
CA LEU A 111 -34.39 -44.69 -15.39
C LEU A 111 -33.47 -44.22 -14.26
N LEU A 112 -32.71 -45.13 -13.63
CA LEU A 112 -31.71 -44.77 -12.64
C LEU A 112 -30.60 -43.91 -13.24
N ALA A 113 -30.09 -44.30 -14.42
CA ALA A 113 -29.08 -43.51 -15.13
C ALA A 113 -29.60 -42.12 -15.56
N GLU A 114 -30.86 -42.03 -16.00
CA GLU A 114 -31.51 -40.76 -16.33
C GLU A 114 -31.73 -39.90 -15.07
N ASN A 115 -32.09 -40.49 -13.94
CA ASN A 115 -32.24 -39.79 -12.66
C ASN A 115 -30.91 -39.24 -12.14
N GLU A 116 -29.82 -40.02 -12.24
CA GLU A 116 -28.47 -39.54 -11.92
C GLU A 116 -28.06 -38.38 -12.84
N ARG A 117 -28.37 -38.48 -14.14
CA ARG A 117 -28.13 -37.41 -15.11
C ARG A 117 -28.95 -36.16 -14.78
N LEU A 118 -30.21 -36.30 -14.37
CA LEU A 118 -31.03 -35.16 -13.92
C LEU A 118 -30.42 -34.48 -12.69
N GLY A 119 -29.94 -35.24 -11.71
CA GLY A 119 -29.24 -34.67 -10.56
C GLY A 119 -27.97 -33.90 -10.96
N GLN A 120 -27.20 -34.39 -11.93
CA GLN A 120 -26.06 -33.66 -12.47
C GLN A 120 -26.47 -32.38 -13.19
N ILE A 121 -27.59 -32.40 -13.95
CA ILE A 121 -28.12 -31.22 -14.63
C ILE A 121 -28.56 -30.18 -13.59
N GLU A 122 -29.26 -30.56 -12.53
CA GLU A 122 -29.68 -29.63 -11.46
C GLU A 122 -28.50 -28.97 -10.75
N LEU A 123 -27.43 -29.74 -10.49
CA LEU A 123 -26.19 -29.20 -9.94
C LEU A 123 -25.56 -28.17 -10.89
N LEU A 124 -25.43 -28.50 -12.17
CA LEU A 124 -24.90 -27.60 -13.19
C LEU A 124 -25.78 -26.35 -13.37
N GLU A 125 -27.10 -26.47 -13.29
CA GLU A 125 -28.01 -25.32 -13.32
C GLU A 125 -27.85 -24.42 -12.10
N SER A 126 -27.64 -25.00 -10.92
CA SER A 126 -27.38 -24.24 -9.69
C SER A 126 -26.06 -23.47 -9.76
N GLU A 127 -25.00 -24.11 -10.27
CA GLU A 127 -23.70 -23.48 -10.51
C GLU A 127 -23.83 -22.38 -11.57
N ASN A 128 -24.55 -22.62 -12.66
CA ASN A 128 -24.76 -21.61 -13.70
C ASN A 128 -25.52 -20.38 -13.15
N LYS A 129 -26.49 -20.58 -12.25
CA LYS A 129 -27.20 -19.49 -11.56
C LYS A 129 -26.25 -18.69 -10.65
N LEU A 130 -25.38 -19.37 -9.89
CA LEU A 130 -24.39 -18.71 -9.05
C LEU A 130 -23.38 -17.92 -9.89
N LEU A 131 -22.82 -18.53 -10.94
CA LEU A 131 -21.89 -17.85 -11.86
C LEU A 131 -22.54 -16.65 -12.55
N ARG A 132 -23.82 -16.74 -12.95
CA ARG A 132 -24.56 -15.59 -13.50
C ARG A 132 -24.73 -14.48 -12.47
N LYS A 133 -24.96 -14.82 -11.20
CA LYS A 133 -25.06 -13.83 -10.12
C LYS A 133 -23.70 -13.16 -9.88
N GLU A 134 -22.62 -13.93 -9.76
CA GLU A 134 -21.26 -13.41 -9.64
C GLU A 134 -20.89 -12.52 -10.83
N LEU A 135 -21.24 -12.92 -12.05
CA LEU A 135 -21.06 -12.09 -13.23
C LEU A 135 -21.88 -10.79 -13.15
N SER A 136 -23.11 -10.84 -12.65
CA SER A 136 -23.94 -9.63 -12.48
C SER A 136 -23.38 -8.69 -11.41
N ASP A 137 -22.83 -9.23 -10.32
CA ASP A 137 -22.24 -8.46 -9.22
C ASP A 137 -20.91 -7.83 -9.66
N THR A 138 -20.05 -8.58 -10.37
CA THR A 138 -18.82 -8.04 -10.96
C THR A 138 -19.10 -6.97 -12.01
N VAL A 139 -20.12 -7.13 -12.86
CA VAL A 139 -20.56 -6.08 -13.80
C VAL A 139 -21.06 -4.84 -13.06
N ARG A 140 -21.82 -5.01 -11.97
CA ARG A 140 -22.25 -3.89 -11.12
C ARG A 140 -21.04 -3.18 -10.50
N ASP A 141 -20.07 -3.92 -9.98
CA ASP A 141 -18.87 -3.31 -9.39
C ASP A 141 -18.01 -2.62 -10.44
N LEU A 142 -17.86 -3.19 -11.64
CA LEU A 142 -17.22 -2.50 -12.78
C LEU A 142 -17.92 -1.19 -13.14
N SER A 143 -19.25 -1.14 -13.08
CA SER A 143 -19.98 0.12 -13.31
C SER A 143 -19.71 1.16 -12.22
N LYS A 144 -19.60 0.73 -10.95
CA LYS A 144 -19.21 1.62 -9.84
C LYS A 144 -17.79 2.13 -10.03
N TYR A 145 -16.83 1.27 -10.36
CA TYR A 145 -15.45 1.66 -10.63
C TYR A 145 -15.36 2.68 -11.78
N LYS A 146 -16.09 2.47 -12.88
CA LYS A 146 -16.16 3.47 -13.97
C LYS A 146 -16.72 4.82 -13.52
N SER A 147 -17.75 4.81 -12.67
CA SER A 147 -18.30 6.06 -12.12
C SER A 147 -17.31 6.78 -11.20
N GLN A 148 -16.59 6.02 -10.37
CA GLN A 148 -15.55 6.54 -9.48
C GLN A 148 -14.34 7.07 -10.29
N GLU A 149 -13.96 6.39 -11.36
CA GLU A 149 -12.91 6.84 -12.28
C GLU A 149 -13.30 8.17 -12.96
N SER A 150 -14.55 8.32 -13.38
CA SER A 150 -15.07 9.61 -13.90
C SER A 150 -15.06 10.72 -12.84
N GLN A 151 -15.35 10.40 -11.57
CA GLN A 151 -15.25 11.37 -10.48
C GLN A 151 -13.80 11.74 -10.16
N MET A 152 -12.90 10.75 -10.13
CA MET A 152 -11.47 10.95 -9.90
C MET A 152 -10.85 11.82 -10.99
N THR A 153 -11.16 11.57 -12.26
CA THR A 153 -10.68 12.39 -13.39
C THR A 153 -11.17 13.83 -13.31
N LYS A 154 -12.44 14.06 -12.96
CA LYS A 154 -12.98 15.41 -12.69
C LYS A 154 -12.29 16.08 -11.50
N ALA A 155 -12.03 15.35 -10.43
CA ALA A 155 -11.33 15.87 -9.25
C ALA A 155 -9.89 16.25 -9.59
N LYS A 156 -9.15 15.40 -10.33
CA LYS A 156 -7.80 15.68 -10.83
C LYS A 156 -7.78 16.93 -11.71
N ALA A 157 -8.69 17.04 -12.67
CA ALA A 157 -8.79 18.23 -13.52
C ALA A 157 -9.07 19.52 -12.70
N ARG A 158 -9.87 19.43 -11.63
CA ARG A 158 -10.12 20.56 -10.73
C ARG A 158 -8.90 20.94 -9.90
N VAL A 159 -8.11 19.96 -9.45
CA VAL A 159 -6.83 20.21 -8.76
C VAL A 159 -5.85 20.88 -9.71
N GLU A 160 -5.65 20.34 -10.91
CA GLU A 160 -4.79 20.95 -11.94
C GLU A 160 -5.22 22.39 -12.28
N GLN A 161 -6.54 22.64 -12.36
CA GLN A 161 -7.06 23.99 -12.58
C GLN A 161 -6.76 24.93 -11.42
N LEU A 162 -6.93 24.49 -10.16
CA LEU A 162 -6.63 25.31 -8.98
C LEU A 162 -5.12 25.56 -8.84
N GLU A 163 -4.29 24.57 -9.12
CA GLU A 163 -2.83 24.72 -9.19
C GLU A 163 -2.43 25.74 -10.26
N HIS A 164 -3.02 25.64 -11.47
CA HIS A 164 -2.76 26.60 -12.53
C HIS A 164 -3.21 28.04 -12.16
N GLN A 165 -4.37 28.18 -11.51
CA GLN A 165 -4.83 29.49 -11.01
C GLN A 165 -3.90 30.04 -9.93
N MET A 166 -3.43 29.18 -9.02
CA MET A 166 -2.47 29.58 -7.99
C MET A 166 -1.14 30.01 -8.60
N ASP A 167 -0.62 29.26 -9.57
CA ASP A 167 0.60 29.60 -10.31
C ASP A 167 0.47 30.93 -11.05
N GLN A 168 -0.68 31.19 -11.66
CA GLN A 168 -0.97 32.48 -12.29
C GLN A 168 -0.98 33.61 -11.26
N MET A 169 -1.69 33.46 -10.15
CA MET A 169 -1.72 34.46 -9.08
C MET A 169 -0.33 34.71 -8.48
N VAL A 170 0.47 33.66 -8.29
CA VAL A 170 1.85 33.78 -7.79
C VAL A 170 2.71 34.52 -8.81
N LYS A 171 2.64 34.16 -10.10
CA LYS A 171 3.36 34.86 -11.18
C LYS A 171 2.97 36.34 -11.25
N GLU A 172 1.69 36.66 -11.19
CA GLU A 172 1.21 38.05 -11.20
C GLU A 172 1.71 38.83 -9.97
N ARG A 173 1.65 38.24 -8.77
CA ARG A 173 2.18 38.87 -7.55
C ARG A 173 3.69 39.06 -7.59
N VAL A 174 4.43 38.10 -8.12
CA VAL A 174 5.89 38.20 -8.28
C VAL A 174 6.22 39.30 -9.28
N GLN A 175 5.56 39.34 -10.45
CA GLN A 175 5.75 40.39 -11.44
C GLN A 175 5.43 41.79 -10.88
N GLU A 176 4.35 41.93 -10.11
CA GLU A 176 4.02 43.20 -9.48
C GLU A 176 5.07 43.61 -8.44
N LYS A 177 5.63 42.66 -7.67
CA LYS A 177 6.71 42.93 -6.73
C LYS A 177 8.04 43.25 -7.41
N GLU A 178 8.38 42.54 -8.47
CA GLU A 178 9.53 42.87 -9.32
C GLU A 178 9.38 44.28 -9.90
N ARG A 179 8.19 44.64 -10.39
CA ARG A 179 7.90 45.99 -10.89
C ARG A 179 8.05 47.05 -9.79
N GLN A 180 7.56 46.78 -8.58
CA GLN A 180 7.72 47.69 -7.44
C GLN A 180 9.20 47.88 -7.06
N ILE A 181 9.95 46.79 -6.94
CA ILE A 181 11.39 46.85 -6.65
C ILE A 181 12.12 47.59 -7.77
N GLN A 182 11.80 47.32 -9.03
CA GLN A 182 12.37 48.03 -10.17
C GLN A 182 12.14 49.54 -10.05
N GLN A 183 10.91 49.97 -9.74
CA GLN A 183 10.57 51.37 -9.53
C GLN A 183 11.34 52.00 -8.37
N GLU A 184 11.39 51.35 -7.21
CA GLU A 184 12.15 51.82 -6.06
C GLU A 184 13.65 51.93 -6.39
N THR A 185 14.21 50.97 -7.12
CA THR A 185 15.61 51.02 -7.55
C THR A 185 15.86 52.16 -8.55
N ASP A 186 14.95 52.41 -9.49
CA ASP A 186 15.05 53.50 -10.44
C ASP A 186 14.98 54.87 -9.74
N GLU A 187 14.10 55.01 -8.74
CA GLU A 187 14.00 56.22 -7.90
C GLU A 187 15.28 56.45 -7.10
N VAL A 188 15.85 55.41 -6.48
CA VAL A 188 17.13 55.49 -5.77
C VAL A 188 18.26 55.86 -6.72
N ILE A 189 18.30 55.28 -7.92
CA ILE A 189 19.28 55.62 -8.96
C ILE A 189 19.12 57.09 -9.37
N GLN A 190 17.91 57.59 -9.56
CA GLN A 190 17.67 59.00 -9.88
C GLN A 190 18.12 59.92 -8.76
N HIS A 191 17.76 59.63 -7.51
CA HIS A 191 18.21 60.40 -6.35
C HIS A 191 19.74 60.42 -6.23
N LEU A 192 20.41 59.28 -6.45
CA LEU A 192 21.87 59.20 -6.45
C LEU A 192 22.48 60.02 -7.60
N ARG A 193 21.91 59.98 -8.80
CA ARG A 193 22.34 60.80 -9.94
C ARG A 193 22.17 62.29 -9.68
N ASP A 194 21.05 62.71 -9.11
CA ASP A 194 20.79 64.11 -8.76
C ASP A 194 21.76 64.59 -7.67
N ARG A 195 22.04 63.73 -6.69
CA ARG A 195 23.04 64.00 -5.66
C ARG A 195 24.44 64.11 -6.24
N GLU A 196 24.82 63.20 -7.14
CA GLU A 196 26.09 63.25 -7.86
C GLU A 196 26.22 64.54 -8.67
N MET A 197 25.18 64.92 -9.42
CA MET A 197 25.16 66.16 -10.18
C MET A 197 25.27 67.40 -9.29
N SER A 198 24.61 67.41 -8.13
CA SER A 198 24.74 68.49 -7.13
C SER A 198 26.16 68.59 -6.57
N LEU A 199 26.78 67.45 -6.22
CA LEU A 199 28.16 67.40 -5.75
C LEU A 199 29.15 67.83 -6.85
N GLN A 200 28.94 67.40 -8.09
CA GLN A 200 29.72 67.86 -9.24
C GLN A 200 29.62 69.38 -9.41
N LYS A 201 28.42 69.97 -9.28
CA LYS A 201 28.23 71.44 -9.31
C LYS A 201 28.95 72.16 -8.17
N GLN A 202 28.94 71.60 -6.95
CA GLN A 202 29.67 72.16 -5.82
C GLN A 202 31.19 72.08 -6.03
N LEU A 203 31.67 70.96 -6.56
CA LEU A 203 33.09 70.75 -6.88
C LEU A 203 33.55 71.69 -7.99
N THR A 204 32.76 71.87 -9.06
CA THR A 204 33.09 72.84 -10.12
C THR A 204 33.09 74.26 -9.59
N HIS A 205 32.15 74.63 -8.72
CA HIS A 205 32.14 75.95 -8.07
C HIS A 205 33.35 76.16 -7.16
N ALA A 206 33.70 75.18 -6.31
CA ALA A 206 34.88 75.25 -5.46
C ALA A 206 36.18 75.34 -6.28
N ASN A 207 36.28 74.59 -7.38
CA ASN A 207 37.42 74.69 -8.30
C ASN A 207 37.48 76.04 -9.01
N GLN A 208 36.34 76.64 -9.39
CA GLN A 208 36.30 78.01 -9.93
C GLN A 208 36.75 79.04 -8.89
N MET A 209 36.33 78.90 -7.64
CA MET A 209 36.79 79.77 -6.55
C MET A 209 38.29 79.61 -6.28
N LEU A 210 38.80 78.37 -6.27
CA LEU A 210 40.24 78.12 -6.15
C LEU A 210 41.02 78.72 -7.31
N ALA A 211 40.54 78.57 -8.55
CA ALA A 211 41.14 79.19 -9.73
C ALA A 211 41.14 80.72 -9.61
N GLN A 212 40.04 81.35 -9.18
CA GLN A 212 39.98 82.79 -8.94
C GLN A 212 40.95 83.25 -7.84
N VAL A 213 41.08 82.50 -6.74
CA VAL A 213 42.04 82.79 -5.68
C VAL A 213 43.46 82.64 -6.20
N GLN A 214 43.78 81.58 -6.94
CA GLN A 214 45.08 81.39 -7.57
C GLN A 214 45.39 82.51 -8.57
N ASP A 215 44.44 82.90 -9.41
CA ASP A 215 44.59 84.02 -10.34
C ASP A 215 44.81 85.34 -9.60
N SER A 216 44.08 85.58 -8.49
CA SER A 216 44.28 86.75 -7.63
C SER A 216 45.64 86.73 -6.93
N GLN A 217 46.12 85.56 -6.49
CA GLN A 217 47.44 85.38 -5.89
C GLN A 217 48.54 85.62 -6.93
N ASN A 218 48.39 85.05 -8.13
CA ASN A 218 49.29 85.30 -9.25
C ASN A 218 49.33 86.79 -9.62
N ALA A 219 48.19 87.48 -9.60
CA ALA A 219 48.10 88.91 -9.84
C ALA A 219 48.79 89.73 -8.72
N ILE A 220 48.57 89.39 -7.45
CA ILE A 220 49.24 90.04 -6.31
C ILE A 220 50.75 89.76 -6.34
N GLN A 221 51.17 88.54 -6.66
CA GLN A 221 52.57 88.16 -6.78
C GLN A 221 53.23 88.92 -7.95
N ALA A 222 52.55 89.03 -9.09
CA ALA A 222 53.01 89.83 -10.22
C ALA A 222 53.12 91.32 -9.85
N GLN A 223 52.14 91.87 -9.11
CA GLN A 223 52.21 93.24 -8.60
C GLN A 223 53.35 93.43 -7.59
N ALA A 224 53.59 92.47 -6.70
CA ALA A 224 54.68 92.51 -5.73
C ALA A 224 56.06 92.45 -6.41
N LEU A 225 56.21 91.60 -7.43
CA LEU A 225 57.41 91.55 -8.26
C LEU A 225 57.62 92.88 -9.02
N ALA A 226 56.58 93.43 -9.63
CA ALA A 226 56.66 94.75 -10.28
C ALA A 226 57.02 95.86 -9.28
N HIS A 227 56.48 95.82 -8.06
CA HIS A 227 56.84 96.78 -7.01
C HIS A 227 58.28 96.61 -6.54
N GLN A 228 58.78 95.37 -6.47
CA GLN A 228 60.17 95.07 -6.16
C GLN A 228 61.09 95.59 -7.28
N GLU A 229 60.76 95.33 -8.55
CA GLU A 229 61.48 95.87 -9.70
C GLU A 229 61.52 97.41 -9.68
N ASN A 230 60.39 98.06 -9.35
CA ASN A 230 60.35 99.52 -9.21
C ASN A 230 61.21 100.02 -8.03
N LYS A 231 61.21 99.31 -6.89
CA LYS A 231 62.11 99.66 -5.76
C LYS A 231 63.56 99.46 -6.11
N ASP A 232 63.90 98.38 -6.82
CA ASP A 232 65.25 98.13 -7.28
C ASP A 232 65.68 99.21 -8.29
N GLN A 233 64.79 99.66 -9.17
CA GLN A 233 65.02 100.84 -10.03
C GLN A 233 65.20 102.13 -9.23
N ASP A 234 64.35 102.38 -8.22
CA ASP A 234 64.50 103.54 -7.32
C ASP A 234 65.80 103.50 -6.53
N VAL A 235 66.25 102.32 -6.09
CA VAL A 235 67.55 102.13 -5.42
C VAL A 235 68.67 102.41 -6.40
N ILE A 236 68.60 101.92 -7.64
CA ILE A 236 69.59 102.24 -8.69
C ILE A 236 69.61 103.75 -8.95
N ALA A 237 68.44 104.41 -9.05
CA ALA A 237 68.33 105.85 -9.25
C ALA A 237 68.92 106.63 -8.06
N ARG A 238 68.62 106.22 -6.82
CA ARG A 238 69.20 106.79 -5.60
C ARG A 238 70.69 106.55 -5.50
N LEU A 239 71.20 105.38 -5.92
CA LEU A 239 72.62 105.10 -5.98
C LEU A 239 73.31 106.01 -7.00
N ALA A 240 72.69 106.25 -8.16
CA ALA A 240 73.19 107.22 -9.14
C ALA A 240 73.14 108.66 -8.61
N GLU A 241 72.09 109.04 -7.88
CA GLU A 241 72.01 110.34 -7.21
C GLU A 241 73.09 110.47 -6.12
N VAL A 242 73.31 109.45 -5.31
CA VAL A 242 74.38 109.41 -4.31
C VAL A 242 75.75 109.49 -4.99
N ASP A 243 75.96 108.86 -6.14
CA ASP A 243 77.22 108.97 -6.89
C ASP A 243 77.44 110.39 -7.43
N ILE A 244 76.37 111.05 -7.91
CA ILE A 244 76.41 112.48 -8.28
C ILE A 244 76.71 113.33 -7.04
N LEU A 245 76.00 113.12 -5.93
CA LEU A 245 76.23 113.83 -4.67
C LEU A 245 77.60 113.54 -4.10
N GLN A 246 78.17 112.35 -4.28
CA GLN A 246 79.55 112.02 -3.92
C GLN A 246 80.51 112.79 -4.80
N SER A 247 80.26 112.90 -6.10
CA SER A 247 81.08 113.73 -6.99
C SER A 247 80.99 115.23 -6.63
N GLU A 248 79.81 115.70 -6.22
CA GLU A 248 79.61 117.07 -5.74
C GLU A 248 80.21 117.28 -4.36
N LEU A 249 80.12 116.29 -3.46
CA LEU A 249 80.75 116.26 -2.15
C LEU A 249 82.26 116.22 -2.30
N ASP A 250 82.82 115.51 -3.28
CA ASP A 250 84.25 115.53 -3.57
C ASP A 250 84.64 116.92 -4.08
N ARG A 251 83.89 117.53 -4.98
CA ARG A 251 84.13 118.93 -5.41
C ARG A 251 84.01 119.90 -4.24
N ALA A 252 82.99 119.73 -3.39
CA ALA A 252 82.76 120.52 -2.20
C ALA A 252 83.83 120.25 -1.15
N ASN A 253 84.34 119.04 -0.99
CA ASN A 253 85.45 118.65 -0.11
C ASN A 253 86.76 119.20 -0.63
N HIS A 254 86.98 119.30 -1.93
CA HIS A 254 88.10 120.07 -2.47
C HIS A 254 87.96 121.56 -2.16
N ARG A 255 86.73 122.09 -2.18
CA ARG A 255 86.43 123.48 -1.80
C ARG A 255 86.50 123.71 -0.29
N ILE A 256 86.07 122.75 0.52
CA ILE A 256 86.11 122.73 1.97
C ILE A 256 87.53 122.47 2.41
N ALA A 257 88.36 121.67 1.75
CA ALA A 257 89.80 121.58 2.03
C ALA A 257 90.50 122.92 1.77
N ARG A 258 90.12 123.64 0.70
CA ARG A 258 90.55 125.03 0.49
C ARG A 258 90.07 125.94 1.62
N LEU A 259 88.79 125.84 2.00
CA LEU A 259 88.20 126.66 3.05
C LEU A 259 88.64 126.26 4.47
N GLN A 260 89.01 125.01 4.73
CA GLN A 260 89.53 124.45 5.98
C GLN A 260 90.97 124.87 6.17
N SER A 261 91.78 125.04 5.10
CA SER A 261 93.04 125.77 5.24
C SER A 261 92.80 127.23 5.71
N THR A 262 91.66 127.83 5.32
CA THR A 262 91.25 129.17 5.76
C THR A 262 90.40 129.20 7.03
N GLN A 263 89.95 128.03 7.52
CA GLN A 263 89.08 127.88 8.67
C GLN A 263 89.85 127.24 9.84
N GLU A 264 90.97 126.54 9.63
CA GLU A 264 92.02 126.34 10.65
C GLU A 264 92.60 127.69 11.14
N THR A 265 92.60 128.71 10.27
CA THR A 265 92.93 130.08 10.67
C THR A 265 91.81 130.80 11.45
N LEU A 266 90.57 130.26 11.49
CA LEU A 266 89.40 130.91 12.11
C LEU A 266 88.70 130.08 13.21
N GLN A 267 88.87 128.76 13.27
CA GLN A 267 88.42 127.82 14.32
C GLN A 267 89.45 127.64 15.46
N ARG A 268 90.43 128.55 15.59
CA ARG A 268 91.01 128.86 16.91
C ARG A 268 90.12 129.78 17.75
N ASN A 269 89.15 130.44 17.13
CA ASN A 269 88.33 131.44 17.81
C ASN A 269 86.92 130.91 18.04
N LEU A 270 86.69 130.14 19.10
CA LEU A 270 85.37 129.72 19.62
C LEU A 270 84.78 128.49 18.88
N ALA A 271 84.70 127.26 19.43
CA ALA A 271 84.35 126.83 20.80
C ALA A 271 83.14 127.61 21.31
N GLU A 272 81.92 127.08 21.38
CA GLU A 272 81.52 125.84 22.05
C GLU A 272 79.98 125.80 21.95
N GLN A 273 79.38 124.63 21.68
CA GLN A 273 78.50 123.87 22.58
C GLN A 273 77.14 124.52 22.96
N GLU A 274 76.02 123.84 23.17
CA GLU A 274 75.49 122.49 22.91
C GLU A 274 74.23 122.35 23.80
N THR A 275 73.31 121.42 23.45
CA THR A 275 72.57 120.54 24.40
C THR A 275 71.47 121.14 25.31
N HIS A 276 70.57 120.43 26.02
CA HIS A 276 70.36 119.02 26.44
C HIS A 276 68.88 118.83 26.95
N GLU A 277 68.35 117.59 26.90
CA GLU A 277 67.59 116.78 27.94
C GLU A 277 66.41 117.33 28.80
N ALA A 278 65.56 116.57 29.56
CA ALA A 278 65.12 115.15 29.71
C ALA A 278 63.93 115.07 30.73
N SER A 279 63.08 114.00 30.67
CA SER A 279 62.44 113.18 31.76
C SER A 279 61.61 113.83 32.92
N PRO A 280 61.03 113.09 33.91
CA PRO A 280 60.17 111.87 33.94
C PRO A 280 58.99 111.97 34.98
N SER A 281 58.26 110.87 35.26
CA SER A 281 57.87 110.34 36.61
C SER A 281 56.48 109.65 36.65
N GLY A 282 56.31 108.61 37.49
CA GLY A 282 55.10 107.77 37.64
C GLY A 282 54.57 107.69 39.09
N GLU A 283 53.50 106.88 39.29
CA GLU A 283 52.98 106.26 40.56
C GLU A 283 51.46 105.95 40.46
N GLN A 284 51.03 104.73 40.03
CA GLN A 284 49.61 104.26 40.08
C GLN A 284 49.47 102.71 40.18
N ALA A 285 50.39 101.98 40.82
CA ALA A 285 50.49 100.52 40.70
C ALA A 285 49.85 99.67 41.83
N ALA A 286 49.26 100.27 42.87
CA ALA A 286 48.84 99.51 44.06
C ALA A 286 47.33 99.20 44.13
N GLU A 287 46.47 100.04 43.54
CA GLU A 287 45.00 99.88 43.61
C GLU A 287 44.43 98.93 42.52
N THR A 288 45.22 98.65 41.48
CA THR A 288 44.86 97.72 40.40
C THR A 288 44.95 96.25 40.80
N ILE A 289 45.69 95.91 41.85
CA ILE A 289 46.00 94.51 42.20
C ILE A 289 44.88 93.85 43.01
N GLU A 290 44.19 94.56 43.91
CA GLU A 290 43.05 94.00 44.67
C GLU A 290 41.79 93.81 43.81
N LEU A 291 41.50 94.75 42.91
CA LEU A 291 40.40 94.62 41.94
C LEU A 291 40.63 93.44 40.98
N GLN A 292 41.88 93.14 40.61
CA GLN A 292 42.22 91.98 39.79
C GLN A 292 41.94 90.65 40.51
N GLN A 293 42.17 90.55 41.82
CA GLN A 293 41.94 89.31 42.57
C GLN A 293 40.44 88.96 42.70
N ASN A 294 39.58 89.95 42.95
CA ASN A 294 38.13 89.74 43.00
C ASN A 294 37.53 89.37 41.63
N VAL A 295 38.04 89.96 40.54
CA VAL A 295 37.64 89.61 39.16
C VAL A 295 38.06 88.18 38.81
N VAL A 296 39.23 87.72 39.28
CA VAL A 296 39.67 86.32 39.08
C VAL A 296 38.77 85.34 39.82
N HIS A 297 38.36 85.63 41.06
CA HIS A 297 37.47 84.75 41.82
C HIS A 297 36.07 84.64 41.17
N LEU A 298 35.46 85.76 40.76
CA LEU A 298 34.18 85.73 40.04
C LEU A 298 34.29 85.01 38.68
N ASN A 299 35.41 85.15 37.98
CA ASN A 299 35.63 84.43 36.71
C ASN A 299 35.75 82.92 36.93
N GLN A 300 36.39 82.47 38.00
CA GLN A 300 36.46 81.04 38.34
C GLN A 300 35.09 80.46 38.71
N GLU A 301 34.26 81.22 39.43
CA GLU A 301 32.92 80.79 39.81
C GLU A 301 31.95 80.77 38.62
N THR A 302 32.03 81.77 37.73
CA THR A 302 31.27 81.78 36.47
C THR A 302 31.71 80.69 35.49
N LEU A 303 33.01 80.35 35.45
CA LEU A 303 33.50 79.18 34.69
C LEU A 303 32.94 77.88 35.25
N ARG A 304 32.99 77.67 36.58
CA ARG A 304 32.38 76.49 37.21
C ARG A 304 30.88 76.38 36.94
N LEU A 305 30.15 77.49 37.03
CA LEU A 305 28.72 77.52 36.74
C LEU A 305 28.45 77.21 35.27
N ARG A 306 29.28 77.69 34.33
CA ARG A 306 29.18 77.35 32.91
C ARG A 306 29.46 75.87 32.64
N GLU A 307 30.46 75.29 33.29
CA GLU A 307 30.74 73.85 33.17
C GLU A 307 29.59 73.00 33.75
N ALA A 308 29.02 73.40 34.88
CA ALA A 308 27.83 72.77 35.45
C ALA A 308 26.60 72.92 34.54
N LEU A 309 26.44 74.05 33.86
CA LEU A 309 25.37 74.29 32.89
C LEU A 309 25.57 73.44 31.62
N ALA A 310 26.78 73.37 31.09
CA ALA A 310 27.13 72.56 29.93
C ALA A 310 26.92 71.05 30.18
N THR A 311 27.31 70.57 31.36
CA THR A 311 27.06 69.16 31.76
C THR A 311 25.57 68.88 31.93
N ARG A 312 24.80 69.84 32.47
CA ARG A 312 23.34 69.75 32.58
C ARG A 312 22.67 69.77 31.20
N GLU A 313 23.08 70.63 30.29
CA GLU A 313 22.58 70.68 28.90
C GLU A 313 22.90 69.37 28.16
N GLN A 314 24.10 68.83 28.34
CA GLN A 314 24.47 67.54 27.77
C GLN A 314 23.65 66.38 28.36
N ALA A 315 23.31 66.44 29.66
CA ALA A 315 22.40 65.48 30.29
C ALA A 315 20.98 65.60 29.74
N VAL A 316 20.47 66.82 29.57
CA VAL A 316 19.14 67.08 28.97
C VAL A 316 19.07 66.64 27.52
N ALA A 317 20.14 66.83 26.74
CA ALA A 317 20.22 66.36 25.36
C ALA A 317 20.22 64.82 25.24
N LYS A 318 20.66 64.09 26.28
CA LYS A 318 20.62 62.62 26.32
C LYS A 318 19.25 62.06 26.66
N ILE A 319 18.38 62.83 27.31
CA ILE A 319 17.01 62.40 27.66
C ILE A 319 16.20 61.97 26.42
N PRO A 320 16.05 62.77 25.35
CA PRO A 320 15.27 62.35 24.18
C PRO A 320 15.91 61.17 23.43
N GLN A 321 17.23 61.02 23.51
CA GLN A 321 17.93 59.87 22.92
C GLN A 321 17.61 58.58 23.69
N LEU A 322 17.57 58.65 25.03
CA LEU A 322 17.17 57.53 25.88
C LEU A 322 15.68 57.23 25.75
N GLU A 323 14.82 58.25 25.66
CA GLU A 323 13.37 58.09 25.41
C GLU A 323 13.09 57.39 24.08
N ASN A 324 13.77 57.80 22.99
CA ASN A 324 13.66 57.11 21.70
C ASN A 324 14.17 55.66 21.77
N GLN A 325 15.25 55.39 22.49
CA GLN A 325 15.74 54.03 22.69
C GLN A 325 14.74 53.18 23.48
N LEU A 326 14.11 53.76 24.50
CA LEU A 326 13.10 53.10 25.32
C LEU A 326 11.85 52.79 24.48
N GLN A 327 11.39 53.75 23.66
CA GLN A 327 10.28 53.54 22.73
C GLN A 327 10.57 52.46 21.68
N VAL A 328 11.77 52.45 21.08
CA VAL A 328 12.17 51.40 20.13
C VAL A 328 12.20 50.03 20.81
N LYS A 329 12.64 49.96 22.07
CA LYS A 329 12.64 48.73 22.85
C LYS A 329 11.23 48.28 23.22
N ASP A 330 10.34 49.21 23.55
CA ASP A 330 8.93 48.91 23.80
C ASP A 330 8.21 48.41 22.54
N ASP A 331 8.47 49.02 21.38
CA ASP A 331 7.96 48.55 20.08
C ASP A 331 8.49 47.14 19.74
N GLU A 332 9.77 46.87 20.03
CA GLU A 332 10.38 45.56 19.86
C GLU A 332 9.76 44.52 20.81
N ILE A 333 9.52 44.88 22.08
CA ILE A 333 8.83 44.05 23.06
C ILE A 333 7.40 43.75 22.59
N HIS A 334 6.66 44.75 22.11
CA HIS A 334 5.31 44.54 21.58
C HIS A 334 5.30 43.62 20.37
N ARG A 335 6.22 43.79 19.41
CA ARG A 335 6.37 42.86 18.27
C ARG A 335 6.71 41.44 18.72
N LEU A 336 7.59 41.29 19.72
CA LEU A 336 7.95 39.99 20.28
C LEU A 336 6.77 39.37 21.03
N GLN A 337 5.96 40.16 21.73
CA GLN A 337 4.74 39.68 22.41
C GLN A 337 3.67 39.25 21.40
N GLU A 338 3.43 40.01 20.34
CA GLU A 338 2.51 39.65 19.26
C GLU A 338 2.95 38.35 18.57
N ARG A 339 4.25 38.23 18.29
CA ARG A 339 4.85 37.01 17.75
C ARG A 339 4.82 35.84 18.74
N LEU A 340 4.92 36.08 20.04
CA LEU A 340 4.74 35.02 21.05
C LEU A 340 3.26 34.57 21.12
N GLY A 341 2.33 35.51 20.92
CA GLY A 341 0.90 35.24 20.80
C GLY A 341 0.57 34.32 19.63
N THR A 342 1.21 34.49 18.47
CA THR A 342 1.02 33.57 17.33
C THR A 342 1.60 32.17 17.57
N TYR A 343 2.46 31.99 18.58
CA TYR A 343 2.95 30.68 19.01
C TYR A 343 2.15 30.07 20.17
N ARG A 344 1.04 30.69 20.61
CA ARG A 344 0.20 30.15 21.67
C ARG A 344 -0.44 28.80 21.28
N ASP A 345 -0.77 28.67 20.00
CA ASP A 345 -1.44 27.48 19.45
C ASP A 345 -0.46 26.33 19.20
N TYR A 346 0.84 26.52 19.45
CA TYR A 346 1.86 25.48 19.25
C TYR A 346 1.63 24.26 20.15
N SER A 347 1.00 24.44 21.31
CA SER A 347 0.63 23.33 22.20
C SER A 347 -0.53 22.50 21.63
N GLU A 348 -1.50 23.14 20.99
CA GLU A 348 -2.61 22.50 20.29
C GLU A 348 -2.13 21.85 19.00
N LEU A 349 -1.35 22.55 18.18
CA LEU A 349 -0.70 22.00 16.99
C LEU A 349 0.20 20.81 17.34
N LYS A 350 0.96 20.87 18.45
CA LYS A 350 1.76 19.75 18.94
C LYS A 350 0.89 18.58 19.38
N ARG A 351 -0.25 18.85 20.02
CA ARG A 351 -1.21 17.82 20.41
C ARG A 351 -1.88 17.19 19.19
N GLU A 352 -2.31 17.98 18.22
CA GLU A 352 -2.88 17.52 16.95
C GLU A 352 -1.86 16.75 16.12
N LEU A 353 -0.62 17.20 16.04
CA LEU A 353 0.46 16.50 15.36
C LEU A 353 0.86 15.23 16.10
N GLN A 354 0.79 15.21 17.44
CA GLN A 354 0.99 14.01 18.24
C GLN A 354 -0.18 13.02 18.09
N VAL A 355 -1.42 13.50 17.91
CA VAL A 355 -2.59 12.68 17.58
C VAL A 355 -2.49 12.16 16.15
N LEU A 356 -2.09 12.99 15.17
CA LEU A 356 -1.89 12.58 13.78
C LEU A 356 -0.74 11.59 13.67
N LYS A 357 0.37 11.81 14.38
CA LYS A 357 1.47 10.86 14.47
C LYS A 357 1.02 9.58 15.18
N ALA A 358 0.26 9.67 16.27
CA ALA A 358 -0.30 8.49 16.91
C ALA A 358 -1.26 7.74 15.97
N VAL A 359 -2.09 8.42 15.19
CA VAL A 359 -3.05 7.81 14.25
C VAL A 359 -2.36 7.26 13.01
N GLU A 360 -1.40 7.96 12.42
CA GLU A 360 -0.63 7.54 11.25
C GLU A 360 0.27 6.35 11.57
N PHE A 361 0.83 6.30 12.79
CA PHE A 361 1.63 5.17 13.25
C PHE A 361 0.79 4.06 13.92
N SER A 362 -0.40 4.36 14.45
CA SER A 362 -1.38 3.37 14.95
C SER A 362 -2.19 2.73 13.82
N LEU A 363 -2.31 3.37 12.65
CA LEU A 363 -2.92 2.79 11.45
C LEU A 363 -2.16 1.53 10.96
N GLY A 364 -0.92 1.32 11.42
CA GLY A 364 -0.15 0.08 11.22
C GLY A 364 -0.28 -0.97 12.33
N SER A 365 -1.04 -0.69 13.40
CA SER A 365 -1.05 -1.44 14.68
C SER A 365 -2.46 -1.72 15.22
N TRP A 366 -3.47 -1.87 14.34
CA TRP A 366 -4.82 -2.33 14.74
C TRP A 366 -4.87 -3.82 15.15
N GLU A 367 -3.81 -4.36 15.76
CA GLU A 367 -3.78 -5.71 16.34
C GLU A 367 -2.95 -5.76 17.63
N THR A 368 -3.06 -4.80 18.55
CA THR A 368 -2.83 -5.12 19.98
C THR A 368 -3.34 -4.02 20.90
N GLY A 369 -4.50 -4.27 21.51
CA GLY A 369 -4.93 -3.52 22.69
C GLY A 369 -4.05 -3.87 23.88
N THR A 370 -3.24 -2.93 24.35
CA THR A 370 -2.79 -2.93 25.74
C THR A 370 -2.97 -1.54 26.34
N SER A 371 -3.86 -1.48 27.33
CA SER A 371 -4.08 -0.34 28.20
C SER A 371 -2.88 -0.18 29.12
N GLY A 372 -2.31 1.02 29.19
CA GLY A 372 -1.16 1.32 30.04
C GLY A 372 -0.84 2.82 30.00
N THR A 373 -1.54 3.56 30.85
CA THR A 373 -1.28 4.97 31.15
C THR A 373 -0.01 5.11 31.99
N GLU A 374 1.13 5.43 31.38
CA GLU A 374 2.25 6.10 32.06
C GLU A 374 2.94 7.07 31.09
N ASP A 375 3.34 8.22 31.61
CA ASP A 375 4.09 9.28 30.92
C ASP A 375 5.39 8.70 30.33
N LEU A 376 5.35 8.32 29.06
CA LEU A 376 6.54 7.95 28.30
C LEU A 376 7.01 9.15 27.48
N SER A 377 8.26 9.53 27.72
CA SER A 377 8.97 10.52 26.92
C SER A 377 8.91 10.12 25.43
N VAL A 378 8.79 11.11 24.54
CA VAL A 378 8.59 10.89 23.09
C VAL A 378 9.71 10.01 22.49
N ASP A 379 10.92 10.09 23.06
CA ASP A 379 12.07 9.28 22.65
C ASP A 379 11.92 7.79 23.02
N ASP A 380 11.36 7.46 24.20
CA ASP A 380 11.08 6.06 24.56
C ASP A 380 9.98 5.44 23.69
N SER A 381 9.01 6.25 23.23
CA SER A 381 7.96 5.78 22.31
C SER A 381 8.51 5.51 20.91
N LEU A 382 9.43 6.36 20.43
CA LEU A 382 10.04 6.22 19.11
C LEU A 382 11.03 5.07 19.08
N GLU A 383 11.84 4.90 20.12
CA GLU A 383 12.79 3.79 20.24
C GLU A 383 12.06 2.46 20.36
N ARG A 384 10.97 2.37 21.15
CA ARG A 384 10.14 1.16 21.22
C ARG A 384 9.48 0.84 19.89
N LEU A 385 8.95 1.85 19.19
CA LEU A 385 8.34 1.66 17.87
C LEU A 385 9.37 1.27 16.80
N LEU A 386 10.57 1.84 16.84
CA LEU A 386 11.69 1.43 15.98
C LEU A 386 12.12 0.00 16.26
N LEU A 387 12.18 -0.40 17.53
CA LEU A 387 12.52 -1.78 17.90
C LEU A 387 11.43 -2.77 17.48
N GLU A 388 10.17 -2.39 17.60
CA GLU A 388 9.04 -3.24 17.22
C GLU A 388 8.91 -3.37 15.69
N THR A 389 9.05 -2.26 14.96
CA THR A 389 9.13 -2.29 13.49
C THR A 389 10.34 -3.06 13.00
N ASN A 390 11.51 -2.94 13.64
CA ASN A 390 12.69 -3.72 13.31
C ASN A 390 12.46 -5.22 13.57
N LYS A 391 11.85 -5.59 14.70
CA LYS A 391 11.47 -6.99 14.99
C LYS A 391 10.45 -7.53 14.00
N ARG A 392 9.45 -6.74 13.61
CA ARG A 392 8.47 -7.11 12.58
C ARG A 392 9.12 -7.29 11.21
N LEU A 393 9.96 -6.35 10.79
CA LEU A 393 10.72 -6.46 9.55
C LEU A 393 11.67 -7.66 9.55
N GLN A 394 12.29 -8.00 10.68
CA GLN A 394 13.09 -9.21 10.83
C GLN A 394 12.22 -10.47 10.70
N SER A 395 11.04 -10.49 11.33
CA SER A 395 10.06 -11.58 11.21
C SER A 395 9.59 -11.74 9.76
N ASP A 396 9.18 -10.66 9.10
CA ASP A 396 8.73 -10.66 7.71
C ASP A 396 9.84 -11.06 6.74
N LEU A 397 11.08 -10.64 7.02
CA LEU A 397 12.25 -11.06 6.26
C LEU A 397 12.53 -12.56 6.45
N THR A 398 12.33 -13.12 7.65
CA THR A 398 12.44 -14.56 7.88
C THR A 398 11.30 -15.35 7.23
N THR A 399 10.05 -14.87 7.26
CA THR A 399 8.93 -15.54 6.60
C THR A 399 9.07 -15.50 5.09
N CYS A 400 9.43 -14.35 4.49
CA CYS A 400 9.75 -14.26 3.06
C CYS A 400 10.91 -15.17 2.67
N LYS A 401 11.98 -15.24 3.47
CA LYS A 401 13.09 -16.19 3.21
C LYS A 401 12.61 -17.65 3.24
N ASN A 402 11.73 -18.00 4.18
CA ASN A 402 11.17 -19.34 4.28
C ASN A 402 10.25 -19.66 3.09
N GLN A 403 9.40 -18.73 2.68
CA GLN A 403 8.54 -18.86 1.50
C GLN A 403 9.39 -18.99 0.22
N LEU A 404 10.43 -18.17 0.06
CA LEU A 404 11.37 -18.27 -1.05
C LEU A 404 12.06 -19.64 -1.07
N SER A 405 12.50 -20.14 0.09
CA SER A 405 13.10 -21.47 0.21
C SER A 405 12.09 -22.58 -0.15
N GLN A 406 10.83 -22.45 0.27
CA GLN A 406 9.77 -23.41 -0.03
C GLN A 406 9.39 -23.42 -1.52
N SER A 407 9.18 -22.24 -2.12
CA SER A 407 8.93 -22.11 -3.57
C SER A 407 10.11 -22.64 -4.39
N ARG A 408 11.35 -22.43 -3.93
CA ARG A 408 12.54 -22.99 -4.58
C ARG A 408 12.58 -24.51 -4.50
N LYS A 409 12.23 -25.11 -3.35
CA LYS A 409 12.10 -26.57 -3.21
C LYS A 409 11.01 -27.13 -4.12
N GLN A 410 9.85 -26.48 -4.20
CA GLN A 410 8.78 -26.89 -5.12
C GLN A 410 9.21 -26.79 -6.58
N TYR A 411 9.95 -25.74 -6.94
CA TYR A 411 10.54 -25.61 -8.27
C TYR A 411 11.52 -26.76 -8.56
N ASP A 412 12.41 -27.10 -7.64
CA ASP A 412 13.36 -28.21 -7.82
C ASP A 412 12.64 -29.57 -7.89
N GLU A 413 11.59 -29.79 -7.11
CA GLU A 413 10.75 -31.00 -7.16
C GLU A 413 9.97 -31.13 -8.48
N THR A 414 9.41 -30.04 -8.99
CA THR A 414 8.71 -30.04 -10.28
C THR A 414 9.69 -30.24 -11.44
N MET A 415 10.88 -29.62 -11.36
CA MET A 415 11.93 -29.81 -12.35
C MET A 415 12.47 -31.24 -12.38
N THR A 416 12.63 -31.88 -11.22
CA THR A 416 13.02 -33.30 -11.15
C THR A 416 11.92 -34.21 -11.70
N LYS A 417 10.65 -33.97 -11.38
CA LYS A 417 9.51 -34.69 -11.98
C LYS A 417 9.48 -34.56 -13.50
N LEU A 418 9.67 -33.34 -14.03
CA LEU A 418 9.73 -33.08 -15.46
C LEU A 418 10.89 -33.85 -16.12
N ARG A 419 12.08 -33.83 -15.52
CA ARG A 419 13.23 -34.62 -16.00
C ARG A 419 12.95 -36.11 -16.01
N THR A 420 12.32 -36.66 -14.97
CA THR A 420 11.96 -38.08 -14.94
C THR A 420 10.89 -38.43 -15.98
N ALA A 421 9.91 -37.56 -16.19
CA ALA A 421 8.87 -37.75 -17.20
C ALA A 421 9.47 -37.70 -18.62
N ASN A 422 10.37 -36.75 -18.89
CA ASN A 422 11.09 -36.68 -20.17
C ASN A 422 11.96 -37.92 -20.39
N ARG A 423 12.68 -38.41 -19.38
CA ARG A 423 13.42 -39.67 -19.50
C ARG A 423 12.50 -40.85 -19.83
N HIS A 424 11.34 -40.93 -19.19
CA HIS A 424 10.36 -41.99 -19.50
C HIS A 424 9.75 -41.82 -20.90
N LEU A 425 9.59 -40.59 -21.39
CA LEU A 425 9.17 -40.33 -22.76
C LEU A 425 10.24 -40.80 -23.74
N GLU A 426 11.50 -40.44 -23.53
CA GLU A 426 12.63 -40.90 -24.34
C GLU A 426 12.73 -42.44 -24.33
N GLU A 427 12.61 -43.09 -23.18
CA GLU A 427 12.57 -44.56 -23.06
C GLU A 427 11.42 -45.15 -23.88
N LYS A 428 10.22 -44.57 -23.79
CA LYS A 428 9.06 -45.01 -24.58
C LYS A 428 9.25 -44.77 -26.07
N GLU A 429 9.79 -43.62 -26.48
CA GLU A 429 10.10 -43.33 -27.89
C GLU A 429 11.15 -44.29 -28.43
N THR A 430 12.16 -44.65 -27.64
CA THR A 430 13.15 -45.66 -28.05
C THR A 430 12.52 -47.04 -28.20
N LEU A 431 11.63 -47.43 -27.28
CA LEU A 431 10.91 -48.70 -27.35
C LEU A 431 9.94 -48.73 -28.54
N VAL A 432 9.20 -47.65 -28.79
CA VAL A 432 8.31 -47.53 -29.95
C VAL A 432 9.13 -47.66 -31.23
N ARG A 433 10.26 -46.96 -31.34
CA ARG A 433 11.16 -47.08 -32.49
C ARG A 433 11.69 -48.50 -32.68
N MET A 434 12.04 -49.21 -31.60
CA MET A 434 12.41 -50.63 -31.67
C MET A 434 11.25 -51.51 -32.15
N LEU A 435 10.03 -51.27 -31.64
CA LEU A 435 8.84 -52.02 -32.06
C LEU A 435 8.46 -51.72 -33.51
N GLU A 436 8.63 -50.48 -33.97
CA GLU A 436 8.47 -50.10 -35.37
C GLU A 436 9.51 -50.80 -36.24
N GLU A 437 10.78 -50.84 -35.82
CA GLU A 437 11.84 -51.56 -36.52
C GLU A 437 11.54 -53.07 -36.57
N ASP A 438 11.13 -53.69 -35.46
CA ASP A 438 10.73 -55.10 -35.40
C ASP A 438 9.51 -55.39 -36.29
N LEU A 439 8.50 -54.51 -36.30
CA LEU A 439 7.34 -54.63 -37.19
C LEU A 439 7.75 -54.51 -38.67
N THR A 440 8.66 -53.59 -39.01
CA THR A 440 9.17 -53.48 -40.37
C THR A 440 9.96 -54.72 -40.78
N GLN A 441 10.73 -55.34 -39.87
CA GLN A 441 11.43 -56.61 -40.13
C GLN A 441 10.46 -57.78 -40.31
N VAL A 442 9.40 -57.88 -39.49
CA VAL A 442 8.37 -58.91 -39.62
C VAL A 442 7.57 -58.72 -40.92
N GLN A 443 7.26 -57.49 -41.29
CA GLN A 443 6.56 -57.19 -42.54
C GLN A 443 7.43 -57.46 -43.77
N ALA A 444 8.74 -57.16 -43.71
CA ALA A 444 9.71 -57.53 -44.73
C ALA A 444 9.86 -59.06 -44.85
N ALA A 445 9.94 -59.79 -43.73
CA ALA A 445 9.97 -61.25 -43.70
C ALA A 445 8.65 -61.88 -44.19
N SER A 446 7.51 -61.22 -43.94
CA SER A 446 6.19 -61.62 -44.42
C SER A 446 6.02 -61.40 -45.93
N TRP A 447 6.73 -60.44 -46.53
CA TRP A 447 6.72 -60.23 -47.97
C TRP A 447 7.64 -61.21 -48.73
N ASP A 448 8.65 -61.77 -48.07
CA ASP A 448 9.56 -62.76 -48.67
C ASP A 448 8.95 -64.20 -48.71
N GLN A 449 7.91 -64.49 -47.91
CA GLN A 449 7.19 -65.77 -47.95
C GLN A 449 5.95 -65.81 -48.86
N GLY A 450 5.62 -64.69 -49.53
CA GLY A 450 4.33 -64.52 -50.22
C GLY A 450 4.40 -64.35 -51.73
N SER A 451 5.14 -65.20 -52.45
CA SER A 451 5.09 -65.26 -53.92
C SER A 451 4.45 -66.57 -54.41
N THR A 452 3.12 -66.61 -54.55
CA THR A 452 2.42 -67.34 -55.63
C THR A 452 1.00 -66.76 -55.83
N PRO A 453 0.50 -66.61 -57.08
CA PRO A 453 -0.75 -65.93 -57.37
C PRO A 453 -1.90 -66.88 -57.75
N GLY A 454 -3.14 -66.50 -57.38
CA GLY A 454 -4.35 -66.83 -58.14
C GLY A 454 -5.49 -67.49 -57.37
N GLY A 455 -6.72 -67.03 -57.64
CA GLY A 455 -7.94 -67.83 -57.49
C GLY A 455 -9.05 -67.17 -56.66
N ALA A 456 -10.16 -66.85 -57.34
CA ALA A 456 -11.37 -66.23 -56.81
C ALA A 456 -12.18 -67.09 -55.82
N GLY A 457 -13.05 -66.46 -55.03
CA GLY A 457 -14.15 -67.15 -54.35
C GLY A 457 -14.67 -66.43 -53.11
N GLU A 458 -15.90 -65.94 -53.17
CA GLU A 458 -16.64 -65.30 -52.08
C GLU A 458 -16.97 -66.22 -50.90
N THR A 459 -17.33 -65.54 -49.79
CA THR A 459 -18.27 -65.93 -48.72
C THR A 459 -17.71 -66.42 -47.37
N SER A 460 -18.18 -65.69 -46.35
CA SER A 460 -18.74 -66.19 -45.08
C SER A 460 -17.87 -66.26 -43.82
N ILE A 461 -18.18 -65.33 -42.89
CA ILE A 461 -18.47 -65.54 -41.47
C ILE A 461 -17.48 -66.44 -40.67
N HIS A 462 -16.73 -65.84 -39.75
CA HIS A 462 -16.85 -66.08 -38.29
C HIS A 462 -15.79 -65.30 -37.50
N SER A 463 -16.28 -64.45 -36.59
CA SER A 463 -15.62 -64.15 -35.32
C SER A 463 -15.84 -65.34 -34.38
N PRO A 464 -14.82 -65.78 -33.63
CA PRO A 464 -14.97 -65.93 -32.17
C PRO A 464 -13.68 -65.54 -31.43
N GLY A 465 -13.74 -64.90 -30.26
CA GLY A 465 -14.02 -65.55 -28.97
C GLY A 465 -12.68 -65.92 -28.30
N GLU A 466 -12.21 -65.18 -27.29
CA GLU A 466 -12.43 -65.44 -25.85
C GLU A 466 -11.52 -66.55 -25.27
N PHE A 467 -11.20 -66.41 -23.97
CA PHE A 467 -10.60 -67.40 -23.04
C PHE A 467 -9.04 -67.50 -23.09
N THR A 468 -8.26 -67.48 -22.00
CA THR A 468 -8.50 -68.00 -20.64
C THR A 468 -7.72 -67.24 -19.56
N THR A 469 -8.39 -66.89 -18.46
CA THR A 469 -7.77 -66.74 -17.13
C THR A 469 -7.82 -68.09 -16.40
N LYS A 470 -6.75 -68.46 -15.69
CA LYS A 470 -6.74 -69.63 -14.78
C LYS A 470 -6.56 -69.18 -13.32
N LYS A 471 -7.43 -69.78 -12.50
CA LYS A 471 -7.64 -69.69 -11.05
C LYS A 471 -6.46 -70.18 -10.18
N SER A 472 -6.41 -69.65 -8.95
CA SER A 472 -6.40 -70.44 -7.70
C SER A 472 -6.80 -69.50 -6.54
N ALA A 473 -8.01 -69.62 -5.97
CA ALA A 473 -8.32 -70.20 -4.63
C ALA A 473 -7.63 -69.49 -3.44
N GLY A 474 -8.27 -69.03 -2.35
CA GLY A 474 -9.63 -69.11 -1.82
C GLY A 474 -9.77 -68.06 -0.68
N GLY A 475 -11.00 -67.64 -0.34
CA GLY A 475 -11.29 -66.55 0.63
C GLY A 475 -11.27 -66.98 2.10
N PRO A 476 -12.03 -66.31 2.99
CA PRO A 476 -12.23 -64.86 3.21
C PRO A 476 -11.82 -64.48 4.66
N LEU A 477 -11.83 -63.19 5.05
CA LEU A 477 -12.37 -62.70 6.35
C LEU A 477 -12.15 -61.17 6.56
N ALA A 478 -13.29 -60.56 6.88
CA ALA A 478 -13.60 -59.28 7.51
C ALA A 478 -12.52 -58.36 8.16
N SER A 479 -12.65 -57.08 7.79
CA SER A 479 -12.81 -55.89 8.65
C SER A 479 -11.60 -55.11 9.18
N THR A 480 -11.83 -53.79 9.16
CA THR A 480 -11.20 -52.69 9.91
C THR A 480 -9.90 -52.09 9.36
N SER A 481 -10.05 -50.88 8.81
CA SER A 481 -9.07 -49.78 8.95
C SER A 481 -9.03 -49.35 10.45
N PRO A 482 -8.06 -48.55 10.96
CA PRO A 482 -7.26 -47.58 10.21
C PRO A 482 -5.81 -47.26 10.71
N LEU A 483 -5.17 -46.36 9.94
CA LEU A 483 -4.31 -45.24 10.38
C LEU A 483 -2.80 -45.43 10.67
N ALA A 484 -2.03 -44.55 10.00
CA ALA A 484 -0.79 -43.88 10.43
C ALA A 484 0.52 -44.71 10.49
N ARG A 485 1.73 -44.23 10.16
CA ARG A 485 2.27 -42.96 9.65
C ARG A 485 3.80 -43.14 9.56
N ALA A 486 4.43 -42.65 8.49
CA ALA A 486 5.81 -42.12 8.37
C ALA A 486 7.02 -43.08 8.60
N ALA A 487 8.22 -42.92 8.05
CA ALA A 487 8.83 -41.89 7.19
C ALA A 487 10.23 -42.35 6.69
N SER A 488 10.61 -41.83 5.51
CA SER A 488 11.93 -41.32 5.08
C SER A 488 13.12 -42.24 4.74
N PRO A 489 13.95 -41.78 3.78
CA PRO A 489 15.31 -41.29 4.07
C PRO A 489 15.51 -39.82 3.58
N ALA A 490 16.12 -38.91 4.36
CA ALA A 490 17.56 -38.57 4.44
C ALA A 490 18.10 -37.98 3.11
N LEU A 491 18.62 -36.74 2.97
CA LEU A 491 19.81 -36.13 3.61
C LEU A 491 20.03 -34.64 3.24
N GLY A 492 20.58 -33.85 4.18
CA GLY A 492 21.60 -32.80 3.95
C GLY A 492 21.18 -31.31 3.98
N ARG A 493 21.87 -30.32 4.57
CA ARG A 493 23.00 -30.21 5.53
C ARG A 493 23.11 -28.70 5.90
N THR A 494 23.36 -28.34 7.16
CA THR A 494 23.88 -27.01 7.57
C THR A 494 25.27 -27.19 8.22
N PRO A 495 26.14 -26.17 8.24
CA PRO A 495 27.46 -26.25 8.87
C PRO A 495 27.51 -25.63 10.28
N SER A 496 28.61 -25.93 10.96
CA SER A 496 29.22 -25.24 12.10
C SER A 496 28.97 -25.80 13.51
N GLY A 497 29.94 -26.61 13.94
CA GLY A 497 30.78 -26.28 15.09
C GLY A 497 30.29 -26.72 16.48
N ILE A 498 30.86 -27.82 16.98
CA ILE A 498 31.67 -27.88 18.22
C ILE A 498 32.28 -29.29 18.29
N SER A 499 33.57 -29.35 18.58
CA SER A 499 34.39 -30.57 18.63
C SER A 499 34.64 -31.00 20.08
N LEU A 500 34.76 -32.33 20.24
CA LEU A 500 35.58 -33.07 21.20
C LEU A 500 35.04 -33.32 22.63
N VAL A 501 34.74 -34.58 22.99
CA VAL A 501 35.65 -35.56 23.67
C VAL A 501 34.90 -36.88 23.92
N ALA A 502 35.67 -37.95 24.04
CA ALA A 502 35.37 -39.36 23.93
C ALA A 502 34.56 -40.04 25.07
N ALA A 503 33.95 -41.17 24.67
CA ALA A 503 33.80 -42.45 25.38
C ALA A 503 32.85 -42.58 26.60
N GLY A 504 31.74 -43.31 26.38
CA GLY A 504 31.16 -44.29 27.32
C GLY A 504 29.90 -43.87 28.08
N GLN A 505 28.73 -44.39 27.67
CA GLN A 505 27.55 -44.81 28.48
C GLN A 505 26.22 -44.67 27.70
N ASP A 506 25.73 -45.77 27.12
CA ASP A 506 24.53 -45.81 26.25
C ASP A 506 23.17 -45.76 26.98
N SER A 507 23.14 -45.51 28.29
CA SER A 507 21.87 -45.42 29.05
C SER A 507 21.30 -44.00 29.12
N ASN A 508 22.14 -42.97 28.99
CA ASN A 508 21.77 -41.58 29.22
C ASN A 508 21.17 -40.90 27.97
N SER A 509 21.50 -41.41 26.78
CA SER A 509 21.01 -40.92 25.48
C SER A 509 19.51 -41.14 25.29
N HIS A 510 18.95 -42.22 25.85
CA HIS A 510 17.52 -42.47 25.83
C HIS A 510 16.75 -41.55 26.79
N HIS A 511 17.35 -41.21 27.94
CA HIS A 511 16.75 -40.24 28.87
C HIS A 511 16.79 -38.81 28.31
N SER A 512 17.89 -38.41 27.66
CA SER A 512 17.96 -37.10 27.01
C SER A 512 17.00 -36.99 25.82
N LEU A 513 16.84 -38.04 25.02
CA LEU A 513 15.88 -38.08 23.91
C LEU A 513 14.44 -37.98 24.41
N THR A 514 14.09 -38.69 25.49
CA THR A 514 12.74 -38.61 26.08
C THR A 514 12.46 -37.26 26.74
N GLN A 515 13.46 -36.61 27.33
CA GLN A 515 13.34 -35.22 27.81
C GLN A 515 13.15 -34.22 26.67
N ILE A 516 13.90 -34.36 25.56
CA ILE A 516 13.76 -33.50 24.38
C ILE A 516 12.39 -33.68 23.73
N LEU A 517 11.92 -34.92 23.57
CA LEU A 517 10.58 -35.21 23.04
C LEU A 517 9.47 -34.71 23.97
N THR A 518 9.68 -34.76 25.28
CA THR A 518 8.74 -34.18 26.25
C THR A 518 8.74 -32.65 26.18
N GLY A 519 9.90 -32.02 26.00
CA GLY A 519 10.00 -30.58 25.75
C GLY A 519 9.34 -30.14 24.45
N GLN A 520 9.54 -30.88 23.36
CA GLN A 520 8.87 -30.64 22.08
C GLN A 520 7.36 -30.83 22.19
N ARG A 521 6.90 -31.88 22.87
CA ARG A 521 5.48 -32.11 23.16
C ARG A 521 4.88 -30.95 23.98
N ASN A 522 5.59 -30.48 25.01
CA ASN A 522 5.11 -29.39 25.86
C ASN A 522 5.04 -28.06 25.09
N ARG A 523 6.01 -27.77 24.20
CA ARG A 523 5.96 -26.60 23.30
C ARG A 523 4.81 -26.69 22.31
N LEU A 524 4.55 -27.88 21.74
CA LEU A 524 3.42 -28.09 20.85
C LEU A 524 2.09 -27.94 21.60
N LYS A 525 1.97 -28.48 22.81
CA LYS A 525 0.79 -28.27 23.66
C LYS A 525 0.58 -26.80 24.00
N GLN A 526 1.66 -26.08 24.33
CA GLN A 526 1.59 -24.65 24.59
C GLN A 526 1.12 -23.89 23.34
N ARG A 527 1.68 -24.20 22.16
CA ARG A 527 1.27 -23.55 20.91
C ARG A 527 -0.17 -23.88 20.53
N VAL A 528 -0.64 -25.10 20.80
CA VAL A 528 -2.04 -25.49 20.59
C VAL A 528 -2.95 -24.71 21.53
N ASN A 529 -2.62 -24.58 22.82
CA ASN A 529 -3.40 -23.79 23.76
C ASN A 529 -3.41 -22.29 23.40
N GLU A 530 -2.29 -21.74 22.93
CA GLU A 530 -2.23 -20.37 22.43
C GLU A 530 -3.14 -20.18 21.21
N LEU A 531 -3.09 -21.10 20.23
CA LEU A 531 -3.96 -21.07 19.06
C LEU A 531 -5.44 -21.24 19.42
N GLU A 532 -5.76 -22.09 20.40
CA GLU A 532 -7.12 -22.25 20.92
C GLU A 532 -7.61 -20.96 21.59
N SER A 533 -6.76 -20.29 22.38
CA SER A 533 -7.08 -18.98 22.97
C SER A 533 -7.24 -17.88 21.92
N GLU A 534 -6.39 -17.85 20.89
CA GLU A 534 -6.50 -16.92 19.76
C GLU A 534 -7.84 -17.16 19.02
N ILE A 535 -8.23 -18.43 18.80
CA ILE A 535 -9.53 -18.78 18.18
C ILE A 535 -10.71 -18.36 19.07
N GLU A 536 -10.62 -18.53 20.39
CA GLU A 536 -11.67 -18.06 21.31
C GLU A 536 -11.80 -16.54 21.31
N GLN A 537 -10.69 -15.81 21.25
CA GLN A 537 -10.68 -14.35 21.12
C GLN A 537 -11.33 -13.90 19.82
N TYR A 538 -10.95 -14.47 18.67
CA TYR A 538 -11.59 -14.13 17.38
C TYR A 538 -13.08 -14.46 17.36
N LYS A 539 -13.50 -15.56 18.02
CA LYS A 539 -14.94 -15.87 18.17
C LYS A 539 -15.67 -14.85 19.01
N HIS A 540 -15.04 -14.35 20.08
CA HIS A 540 -15.62 -13.31 20.93
C HIS A 540 -15.75 -11.99 20.17
N GLU A 541 -14.68 -11.54 19.51
CA GLU A 541 -14.69 -10.33 18.67
C GLU A 541 -15.72 -10.41 17.55
N LEU A 542 -15.86 -11.56 16.89
CA LEU A 542 -16.87 -11.77 15.86
C LEU A 542 -18.29 -11.74 16.44
N GLY A 543 -18.46 -12.21 17.67
CA GLY A 543 -19.70 -12.07 18.44
C GLY A 543 -20.04 -10.60 18.69
N ASP A 544 -19.08 -9.84 19.22
CA ASP A 544 -19.25 -8.42 19.52
C ASP A 544 -19.54 -7.60 18.25
N LEU A 545 -18.78 -7.82 17.18
CA LEU A 545 -19.00 -7.15 15.89
C LEU A 545 -20.39 -7.47 15.32
N LYS A 546 -20.88 -8.71 15.48
CA LYS A 546 -22.24 -9.08 15.08
C LYS A 546 -23.31 -8.39 15.92
N THR A 547 -23.09 -8.21 17.22
CA THR A 547 -24.02 -7.43 18.07
C THR A 547 -24.03 -5.96 17.67
N GLN A 548 -22.87 -5.35 17.45
CA GLN A 548 -22.74 -3.96 16.98
C GLN A 548 -23.40 -3.75 15.60
N LEU A 549 -23.26 -4.73 14.70
CA LEU A 549 -23.91 -4.67 13.39
C LEU A 549 -25.43 -4.79 13.54
N SER A 550 -25.92 -5.61 14.48
CA SER A 550 -27.35 -5.69 14.80
C SER A 550 -27.89 -4.40 15.41
N THR A 551 -27.15 -3.76 16.33
CA THR A 551 -27.57 -2.48 16.93
C THR A 551 -27.56 -1.36 15.90
N LEU A 552 -26.51 -1.25 15.07
CA LEU A 552 -26.46 -0.27 13.97
C LEU A 552 -27.56 -0.49 12.93
N ARG A 553 -27.93 -1.75 12.64
CA ARG A 553 -29.09 -2.04 11.79
C ARG A 553 -30.38 -1.58 12.43
N GLN A 554 -30.58 -1.86 13.72
CA GLN A 554 -31.77 -1.43 14.44
C GLN A 554 -31.86 0.10 14.51
N ASP A 555 -30.75 0.79 14.75
CA ASP A 555 -30.71 2.25 14.81
C ASP A 555 -30.88 2.89 13.44
N ASN A 556 -30.37 2.29 12.37
CA ASN A 556 -30.70 2.69 11.00
C ASN A 556 -32.20 2.56 10.73
N VAL A 557 -32.81 1.43 11.11
CA VAL A 557 -34.27 1.24 10.94
C VAL A 557 -35.05 2.31 11.71
N LYS A 558 -34.69 2.61 12.96
CA LYS A 558 -35.30 3.70 13.74
C LYS A 558 -35.08 5.06 13.08
N LEU A 559 -33.91 5.32 12.48
CA LEU A 559 -33.65 6.56 11.75
C LEU A 559 -34.54 6.66 10.52
N TYR A 560 -34.69 5.57 9.75
CA TYR A 560 -35.59 5.52 8.60
C TYR A 560 -37.05 5.72 9.00
N GLU A 561 -37.49 5.10 10.09
CA GLU A 561 -38.82 5.34 10.64
C GLU A 561 -38.98 6.80 11.05
N LYS A 562 -38.01 7.40 11.75
CA LYS A 562 -38.04 8.81 12.15
C LYS A 562 -38.05 9.77 10.96
N ILE A 563 -37.25 9.50 9.93
CA ILE A 563 -37.24 10.27 8.68
C ILE A 563 -38.59 10.14 8.00
N ARG A 564 -39.13 8.93 7.89
CA ARG A 564 -40.46 8.69 7.32
C ARG A 564 -41.58 9.39 8.10
N TYR A 565 -41.50 9.43 9.43
CA TYR A 565 -42.42 10.18 10.27
C TYR A 565 -42.29 11.70 10.06
N MET A 566 -41.06 12.22 9.92
CA MET A 566 -40.86 13.65 9.63
C MET A 566 -41.31 14.02 8.21
N GLU A 567 -41.07 13.16 7.22
CA GLU A 567 -41.58 13.34 5.85
C GLU A 567 -43.10 13.28 5.80
N ALA A 568 -43.72 12.35 6.54
CA ALA A 568 -45.18 12.29 6.67
C ALA A 568 -45.76 13.55 7.33
N TYR A 569 -45.06 14.12 8.32
CA TYR A 569 -45.47 15.37 8.98
C TYR A 569 -45.22 16.62 8.11
N GLN A 570 -44.16 16.62 7.30
CA GLN A 570 -43.90 17.68 6.31
C GLN A 570 -44.88 17.64 5.13
N HIS A 571 -45.44 16.46 4.83
CA HIS A 571 -46.46 16.30 3.79
C HIS A 571 -47.89 16.57 4.25
N ASP A 572 -48.14 16.82 5.54
CA ASP A 572 -49.46 17.22 6.06
C ASP A 572 -49.51 18.65 6.63
N PRO A 573 -49.17 19.71 5.86
CA PRO A 573 -49.44 21.09 6.26
C PRO A 573 -50.86 21.48 5.83
N GLY A 574 -51.89 20.78 6.32
CA GLY A 574 -53.20 20.85 5.68
C GLY A 574 -54.44 20.48 6.47
N GLN A 575 -54.46 20.52 7.81
CA GLN A 575 -55.71 20.61 8.58
C GLN A 575 -55.56 21.46 9.85
N PHE A 576 -55.79 22.76 9.70
CA PHE A 576 -56.42 23.62 10.70
C PHE A 576 -57.42 24.54 10.00
#